data_AF-A0A381WYT9-F1
#
_entry.id   AF-A0A381WYT9-F1
#
_cell.length_a   1.000
_cell.length_b   1.000
_cell.length_c   1.000
_cell.angle_alpha   90.00
_cell.angle_beta   90.00
_cell.angle_gamma   90.00
#
_symmetry.space_group_name_H-M   'P 1'
#
loop_
_entity.id
_entity.type
_entity.pdbx_description
1 polymer ?
#
loop_
_entity_poly.entity_id
_entity_poly.type
_entity_poly.pdbx_seq_one_letter_code
_entity_poly.pdbx_strand_id
1 'polypeptide(L)'
;VDRPNILFFFTDDQRFDTIGALGNDVIQTPNMDWLVENGTAFSNAYILGGTDVAVCMPSRAVLMTSKNLFHLMNAGETIPDDHIMLGETLKARGYKCWG
;
A
#
# COMPACT_ATOMS: atom_id res chain seq x y z
N VAL A 1 16.29 10.85 18.02
CA VAL A 1 15.49 11.10 16.81
C VAL A 1 14.05 11.20 17.28
N ASP A 2 13.41 12.36 17.06
CA ASP A 2 11.99 12.50 17.36
C ASP A 2 11.17 11.54 16.48
N ARG A 3 9.95 11.22 16.93
CA ARG A 3 9.07 10.31 16.21
C ARG A 3 8.81 10.85 14.79
N PRO A 4 9.13 10.09 13.72
CA PRO A 4 8.99 10.59 12.35
C PRO A 4 7.53 10.74 11.95
N ASN A 5 7.24 11.56 10.95
CA ASN A 5 5.95 11.52 10.26
C ASN A 5 5.97 10.43 9.19
N ILE A 6 4.83 9.82 8.94
CA ILE A 6 4.66 8.80 7.90
C ILE A 6 3.71 9.37 6.85
N LEU A 7 4.19 9.51 5.62
CA LEU A 7 3.39 9.90 4.47
C LEU A 7 3.22 8.68 3.56
N PHE A 8 1.97 8.26 3.35
CA PHE A 8 1.65 7.08 2.57
C PHE A 8 0.99 7.49 1.26
N PHE A 9 1.74 7.39 0.16
CA PHE A 9 1.21 7.57 -1.19
C PHE A 9 0.68 6.24 -1.70
N PHE A 10 -0.59 6.21 -2.11
CA PHE A 10 -1.23 5.01 -2.65
C PHE A 10 -2.01 5.33 -3.91
N THR A 11 -1.52 4.82 -5.04
CA THR A 11 -2.09 5.01 -6.38
C THR A 11 -3.01 3.86 -6.74
N ASP A 12 -4.09 4.14 -7.49
CA ASP A 12 -4.97 3.12 -8.05
C ASP A 12 -4.53 2.75 -9.47
N ASP A 13 -4.67 1.47 -9.84
CA ASP A 13 -4.32 0.92 -11.17
C ASP A 13 -2.91 1.24 -11.73
N GLN A 14 -1.94 1.55 -10.87
CA GLN A 14 -0.57 1.75 -11.30
C GLN A 14 0.11 0.40 -11.63
N ARG A 15 0.53 0.24 -12.88
CA ARG A 15 1.37 -0.89 -13.30
C ARG A 15 2.78 -0.75 -12.72
N PHE A 16 3.45 -1.87 -12.48
CA PHE A 16 4.79 -1.90 -11.86
C PHE A 16 5.89 -1.31 -12.76
N ASP A 17 5.67 -1.26 -14.07
CA ASP A 17 6.64 -0.86 -15.10
C ASP A 17 6.47 0.60 -15.53
N THR A 18 5.89 1.48 -14.69
CA THR A 18 5.62 2.89 -15.04
C THR A 18 6.66 3.88 -14.54
N ILE A 19 7.62 3.46 -13.71
CA ILE A 19 8.62 4.34 -13.10
C ILE A 19 9.92 4.30 -13.91
N GLY A 20 10.43 5.47 -14.28
CA GLY A 20 11.63 5.65 -15.08
C GLY A 20 12.87 5.01 -14.46
N ALA A 21 13.15 5.32 -13.20
CA ALA A 21 14.27 4.75 -12.44
C ALA A 21 14.17 3.22 -12.24
N LEU A 22 13.02 2.61 -12.54
CA LEU A 22 12.81 1.16 -12.49
C LEU A 22 12.80 0.51 -13.89
N GLY A 23 13.36 1.19 -14.90
CA GLY A 23 13.62 0.64 -16.23
C GLY A 23 12.60 1.03 -17.31
N ASN A 24 11.82 2.10 -17.10
CA ASN A 24 10.95 2.64 -18.13
C ASN A 24 11.60 3.82 -18.87
N ASP A 25 12.00 3.61 -20.13
CA ASP A 25 12.68 4.65 -20.93
C ASP A 25 11.73 5.65 -21.62
N VAL A 26 10.41 5.50 -21.45
CA VAL A 26 9.38 6.29 -22.16
C VAL A 26 8.67 7.27 -21.22
N ILE A 27 8.29 6.83 -20.03
CA ILE A 27 7.52 7.61 -19.06
C ILE A 27 8.47 8.37 -18.15
N GLN A 28 8.34 9.70 -18.11
CA GLN A 28 9.16 10.56 -17.26
C GLN A 28 8.53 10.69 -15.87
N THR A 29 9.22 10.21 -14.84
CA THR A 29 8.72 10.23 -13.44
C THR A 29 9.70 10.87 -12.47
N PRO A 30 10.20 12.10 -12.71
CA PRO A 30 11.34 12.66 -11.98
C PRO A 30 11.17 12.69 -10.45
N ASN A 31 9.95 12.90 -9.95
CA ASN A 31 9.68 12.88 -8.50
C ASN A 31 9.70 11.46 -7.91
N MET A 32 9.26 10.45 -8.66
CA MET A 32 9.32 9.05 -8.22
C MET A 32 10.75 8.52 -8.35
N ASP A 33 11.46 8.92 -9.41
CA ASP A 33 12.86 8.57 -9.63
C ASP A 33 13.73 9.07 -8.46
N TRP A 34 13.50 10.31 -8.03
CA TRP A 34 14.14 10.85 -6.82
C TRP A 34 13.86 10.00 -5.56
N LEU A 35 12.62 9.52 -5.37
CA LEU A 35 12.30 8.64 -4.23
C LEU A 35 13.00 7.28 -4.30
N VAL A 36 13.16 6.72 -5.51
CA VAL A 36 13.89 5.46 -5.73
C VAL A 36 15.37 5.64 -5.40
N GLU A 37 16.00 6.72 -5.87
CA GLU A 37 17.42 7.02 -5.64
C GLU A 37 17.75 7.35 -4.19
N ASN A 38 16.81 7.95 -3.45
CA ASN A 38 16.99 8.39 -2.06
C ASN A 38 16.36 7.42 -1.05
N GLY A 39 15.93 6.23 -1.49
CA GLY A 39 15.16 5.31 -0.68
C GLY A 39 15.47 3.85 -0.95
N THR A 40 14.43 3.03 -0.89
CA THR A 40 14.53 1.60 -1.18
C THR A 40 13.34 1.19 -2.03
N ALA A 41 13.62 0.59 -3.18
CA ALA A 41 12.60 0.07 -4.08
C ALA A 41 12.55 -1.47 -3.99
N PHE A 42 11.34 -2.01 -3.99
CA PHE A 42 11.10 -3.45 -4.04
C PHE A 42 10.66 -3.83 -5.45
N SER A 43 11.49 -4.56 -6.19
CA SER A 43 11.20 -4.99 -7.57
C SER A 43 10.25 -6.19 -7.67
N ASN A 44 9.98 -6.85 -6.53
CA ASN A 44 9.14 -8.05 -6.42
C ASN A 44 8.10 -7.86 -5.31
N ALA A 45 7.34 -6.77 -5.36
CA ALA A 45 6.24 -6.49 -4.44
C ALA A 45 4.90 -6.86 -5.09
N TYR A 46 4.12 -7.72 -4.43
CA TYR A 46 2.85 -8.23 -4.96
C TYR A 46 1.69 -7.88 -4.03
N ILE A 47 0.56 -7.52 -4.63
CA ILE A 47 -0.71 -7.41 -3.91
C ILE A 47 -1.33 -8.80 -3.72
N LEU A 48 -1.98 -9.01 -2.59
CA LEU A 48 -2.65 -10.28 -2.28
C LEU A 48 -3.98 -10.48 -3.06
N GLY A 49 -4.52 -9.42 -3.68
CA GLY A 49 -5.69 -9.49 -4.58
C GLY A 49 -6.99 -9.99 -3.93
N GLY A 50 -7.98 -10.34 -4.76
CA GLY A 50 -9.22 -11.01 -4.38
C GLY A 50 -9.26 -12.46 -4.90
N THR A 51 -10.46 -13.05 -5.01
CA THR A 51 -10.67 -14.29 -5.79
C THR A 51 -10.42 -14.07 -7.29
N ASP A 52 -10.52 -12.80 -7.71
CA ASP A 52 -10.02 -12.28 -8.97
C ASP A 52 -8.76 -11.43 -8.72
N VAL A 53 -7.83 -11.45 -9.68
CA VAL A 53 -6.56 -10.74 -9.56
C VAL A 53 -6.79 -9.23 -9.61
N ALA A 54 -6.10 -8.48 -8.75
CA ALA A 54 -6.02 -7.02 -8.78
C ALA A 54 -7.36 -6.26 -8.67
N VAL A 55 -8.24 -6.65 -7.75
CA VAL A 55 -9.47 -5.89 -7.44
C VAL A 55 -9.20 -4.86 -6.34
N CYS A 56 -9.66 -3.61 -6.54
CA CYS A 56 -9.36 -2.46 -5.67
C CYS A 56 -9.75 -2.68 -4.20
N MET A 57 -10.98 -3.13 -3.94
CA MET A 57 -11.51 -3.32 -2.58
C MET A 57 -10.71 -4.33 -1.74
N PRO A 58 -10.54 -5.61 -2.16
CA PRO A 58 -9.77 -6.57 -1.37
C PRO A 58 -8.30 -6.18 -1.25
N SER A 59 -7.69 -5.58 -2.27
CA SER A 59 -6.32 -5.07 -2.20
C SER A 59 -6.15 -4.04 -1.07
N ARG A 60 -7.07 -3.08 -0.98
CA ARG A 60 -7.10 -2.07 0.08
C ARG A 60 -7.36 -2.68 1.46
N ALA A 61 -8.30 -3.62 1.55
CA ALA A 61 -8.63 -4.27 2.82
C ALA A 61 -7.44 -5.07 3.38
N VAL A 62 -6.74 -5.82 2.53
CA VAL A 62 -5.52 -6.57 2.92
C VAL A 62 -4.40 -5.62 3.35
N LEU A 63 -4.18 -4.54 2.59
CA LEU A 63 -3.18 -3.51 2.94
C LEU A 63 -3.46 -2.86 4.29
N MET A 64 -4.72 -2.50 4.56
CA MET A 64 -5.10 -1.80 5.78
C MET A 64 -5.10 -2.71 7.02
N THR A 65 -5.33 -4.01 6.86
CA THR A 65 -5.45 -4.94 7.99
C THR A 65 -4.20 -5.81 8.20
N SER A 66 -3.28 -5.85 7.23
CA SER A 66 -2.19 -6.81 7.17
C SER A 66 -2.67 -8.28 7.21
N LYS A 67 -3.90 -8.54 6.76
CA LYS A 67 -4.49 -9.89 6.73
C LYS A 67 -4.64 -10.36 5.30
N ASN A 68 -4.46 -11.65 5.06
CA ASN A 68 -4.82 -12.24 3.78
C ASN A 68 -6.35 -12.28 3.59
N LEU A 69 -6.79 -12.53 2.35
CA LEU A 69 -8.20 -12.56 1.95
C LEU A 69 -9.07 -13.52 2.78
N PHE A 70 -8.51 -14.63 3.26
CA PHE A 70 -9.26 -15.64 4.02
C PHE A 70 -9.65 -15.21 5.43
N HIS A 71 -9.09 -14.10 5.91
CA HIS A 71 -9.53 -13.48 7.15
C HIS A 71 -10.51 -12.32 6.90
N LEU A 72 -10.84 -12.02 5.65
CA LEU A 72 -11.81 -11.00 5.30
C LEU A 72 -13.15 -11.64 4.95
N MET A 73 -14.23 -10.91 5.18
CA MET A 73 -15.58 -11.35 4.85
C MET A 73 -15.91 -10.98 3.41
N ASN A 74 -16.75 -11.80 2.76
CA ASN A 74 -17.26 -11.55 1.40
C ASN A 74 -16.14 -11.20 0.41
N ALA A 75 -15.05 -11.99 0.41
CA ALA A 75 -13.90 -11.77 -0.46
C ALA A 75 -13.30 -10.35 -0.37
N GLY A 76 -13.25 -9.76 0.83
CA GLY A 76 -12.62 -8.46 1.07
C GLY A 76 -13.57 -7.26 0.98
N GLU A 77 -14.87 -7.48 0.77
CA GLU A 77 -15.88 -6.43 0.84
C GLU A 77 -16.09 -5.93 2.28
N THR A 78 -15.89 -6.80 3.28
CA THR A 78 -16.10 -6.44 4.69
C THR A 78 -14.90 -6.85 5.54
N ILE A 79 -14.45 -5.91 6.37
CA ILE A 79 -13.38 -6.12 7.36
C ILE A 79 -14.06 -6.51 8.69
N PRO A 80 -13.72 -7.65 9.31
CA PRO A 80 -14.20 -8.00 10.65
C PRO A 80 -13.88 -6.92 11.70
N ASP A 81 -14.81 -6.69 12.63
CA ASP A 81 -14.67 -5.64 13.66
C ASP A 81 -13.49 -5.84 14.63
N ASP A 82 -12.96 -7.07 14.73
CA ASP A 82 -11.80 -7.41 15.57
C ASP A 82 -10.45 -7.20 14.85
N HIS A 83 -10.47 -6.83 13.56
CA HIS A 83 -9.27 -6.52 12.81
C HIS A 83 -8.80 -5.09 13.05
N ILE A 84 -7.66 -4.96 13.71
CA ILE A 84 -6.98 -3.67 13.90
C ILE A 84 -6.42 -3.20 12.56
N MET A 85 -6.80 -1.98 12.16
CA MET A 85 -6.30 -1.35 10.94
C MET A 85 -4.94 -0.66 11.14
N LEU A 86 -4.25 -0.37 10.04
CA LEU A 86 -2.97 0.35 10.01
C LEU A 86 -3.04 1.67 10.77
N GLY A 87 -4.09 2.47 10.53
CA GLY A 87 -4.30 3.75 11.21
C GLY A 87 -4.52 3.59 12.71
N GLU A 88 -5.22 2.54 13.14
CA GLU A 88 -5.44 2.25 14.56
C GLU A 88 -4.17 1.78 15.25
N THR A 89 -3.37 0.95 14.57
CA THR A 89 -2.03 0.53 15.00
C THR A 89 -1.13 1.74 15.24
N LEU A 90 -1.13 2.71 14.32
CA LEU A 90 -0.36 3.94 14.46
C LEU A 90 -0.92 4.84 15.58
N LYS A 91 -2.24 5.01 15.68
CA LYS A 91 -2.90 5.78 16.76
C LYS A 91 -2.56 5.22 18.15
N ALA A 92 -2.55 3.89 18.31
CA ALA A 92 -2.16 3.23 19.56
C ALA A 92 -0.70 3.54 19.96
N ARG A 93 0.15 3.97 19.02
CA ARG A 93 1.54 4.44 19.25
C ARG A 93 1.66 5.96 19.26
N GLY A 94 0.53 6.66 19.42
CA GLY A 94 0.43 8.10 19.60
C GLY A 94 0.58 8.93 18.32
N TYR A 95 0.51 8.31 17.14
CA TYR A 95 0.44 9.05 15.88
C TYR A 95 -0.96 9.64 15.69
N LYS A 96 -1.01 10.83 15.10
CA LYS A 96 -2.24 11.36 14.51
C LYS A 96 -2.31 10.84 13.08
N CYS A 97 -3.44 10.24 12.71
CA CYS A 97 -3.64 9.65 11.39
C CYS A 97 -4.81 10.34 10.70
N TRP A 98 -4.66 10.59 9.40
CA TRP A 98 -5.64 11.23 8.52
C TRP A 98 -5.76 10.40 7.24
N GLY A 99 -6.96 10.34 6.67
CA GLY A 99 -7.30 9.50 5.51
C GLY A 99 -8.65 8.84 5.69
#